data_AF-A0A072PCN7-F1
#
_entry.id   AF-A0A072PCN7-F1
#
_cell.length_a   1.000
_cell.length_b   1.000
_cell.length_c   1.000
_cell.angle_alpha   90.00
_cell.angle_beta   90.00
_cell.angle_gamma   90.00
#
_symmetry.space_group_name_H-M   'P 1'
#
loop_
_entity.id
_entity.type
_entity.pdbx_description
1 polymer ?
#
loop_
_entity_poly.entity_id
_entity_poly.type
_entity_poly.pdbx_seq_one_letter_code
_entity_poly.pdbx_strand_id
1 'polypeptide(L)'
;EELEKLPNIPAIAQANALQHTLTQILAQITQINTRMDQMETRMDRMETRMDRMEAKLNALSTQISTSEHNHMARVQNSLLARTTDRLEPLLNPSTKTAIEGYPTNPREITTMEDARLISVLEQLGLPTNGGRLAREKRLRQSIGLPPIAG
;
A
#
# COMPACT_ATOMS: atom_id res chain seq x y z
N GLU A 1 -58.07 -31.43 -51.22
CA GLU A 1 -57.40 -30.77 -52.36
C GLU A 1 -57.76 -29.28 -52.56
N GLU A 2 -58.77 -28.71 -51.89
CA GLU A 2 -59.12 -27.28 -52.09
C GLU A 2 -58.31 -26.27 -51.26
N LEU A 3 -57.70 -26.71 -50.15
CA LEU A 3 -56.84 -25.84 -49.32
C LEU A 3 -55.49 -25.51 -50.01
N GLU A 4 -54.99 -26.34 -50.93
CA GLU A 4 -53.73 -26.12 -51.64
C GLU A 4 -53.82 -25.06 -52.75
N LYS A 5 -55.03 -24.61 -53.12
CA LYS A 5 -55.27 -23.63 -54.19
C LYS A 5 -55.27 -22.16 -53.73
N LEU A 6 -55.09 -21.89 -52.44
CA LEU A 6 -54.96 -20.51 -51.95
C LEU A 6 -53.55 -20.00 -52.28
N PRO A 7 -53.40 -19.01 -53.18
CA PRO A 7 -52.10 -18.57 -53.71
C PRO A 7 -51.17 -17.96 -52.64
N ASN A 8 -51.69 -17.68 -51.44
CA ASN A 8 -50.97 -16.97 -50.38
C ASN A 8 -50.43 -17.87 -49.26
N ILE A 9 -50.72 -19.18 -49.26
CA ILE A 9 -50.23 -20.10 -48.21
C ILE A 9 -48.69 -20.14 -48.13
N PRO A 10 -47.93 -20.18 -49.25
CA PRO A 10 -46.47 -20.15 -49.20
C PRO A 10 -45.92 -18.83 -48.63
N ALA A 11 -46.56 -17.70 -48.93
CA ALA A 11 -46.16 -16.38 -48.43
C ALA A 11 -46.40 -16.26 -46.92
N ILE A 12 -47.50 -16.82 -46.39
CA ILE A 12 -47.79 -16.86 -44.95
C ILE A 12 -46.79 -17.76 -44.22
N ALA A 13 -46.43 -18.90 -44.79
CA ALA A 13 -45.41 -19.79 -44.22
C ALA A 13 -44.02 -19.11 -44.15
N GLN A 14 -43.63 -18.38 -45.19
CA GLN A 14 -42.41 -17.57 -45.18
C GLN A 14 -42.47 -16.44 -44.15
N ALA A 15 -43.58 -15.73 -44.03
CA ALA A 15 -43.76 -14.69 -43.00
C ALA A 15 -43.63 -15.25 -41.58
N ASN A 16 -44.22 -16.42 -41.30
CA ASN A 16 -44.10 -17.09 -40.00
C ASN A 16 -42.65 -17.52 -39.72
N ALA A 17 -41.93 -18.01 -40.71
CA ALA A 17 -40.52 -18.36 -40.57
C ALA A 17 -39.66 -17.13 -40.24
N LEU A 18 -39.88 -16.01 -40.94
CA LEU A 18 -39.20 -14.74 -40.66
C LEU A 18 -39.51 -14.24 -39.24
N GLN A 19 -40.77 -14.31 -38.80
CA GLN A 19 -41.16 -13.93 -37.45
C GLN A 19 -40.46 -14.78 -36.38
N HIS A 20 -40.31 -16.08 -36.64
CA HIS A 20 -39.56 -16.98 -35.76
C HIS A 20 -38.08 -16.59 -35.69
N THR A 21 -37.44 -16.35 -36.84
CA THR A 21 -36.04 -15.91 -36.90
C THR A 21 -35.83 -14.58 -36.18
N LEU A 22 -36.71 -13.60 -36.36
CA LEU A 22 -36.64 -12.31 -35.66
C LEU A 22 -36.76 -12.50 -34.14
N THR A 23 -37.66 -13.36 -33.69
CA THR A 23 -37.81 -13.68 -32.27
C THR A 23 -36.54 -14.30 -31.68
N GLN A 24 -35.89 -15.21 -32.42
CA GLN A 24 -34.62 -15.81 -32.01
C GLN A 24 -33.50 -14.77 -31.93
N ILE A 25 -33.40 -13.88 -32.93
CA ILE A 25 -32.41 -12.80 -32.94
C ILE A 25 -32.60 -11.86 -31.74
N LEU A 26 -33.83 -11.46 -31.43
CA LEU A 26 -34.12 -10.62 -30.26
C LEU A 26 -33.72 -11.29 -28.94
N ALA A 27 -33.95 -12.60 -28.82
CA ALA A 27 -33.53 -13.37 -27.65
C ALA A 27 -31.99 -13.42 -27.52
N GLN A 28 -31.28 -13.63 -28.63
CA GLN A 28 -29.82 -13.61 -28.66
C GLN A 28 -29.25 -12.22 -28.31
N ILE A 29 -29.84 -11.15 -28.85
CA ILE A 29 -29.45 -9.77 -28.53
C ILE A 29 -29.64 -9.49 -27.02
N THR A 30 -30.76 -9.93 -26.45
CA THR A 30 -31.03 -9.77 -25.01
C THR A 30 -29.98 -10.50 -24.17
N GLN A 31 -29.60 -11.71 -24.57
CA GLN A 31 -28.54 -12.48 -23.90
C GLN A 31 -27.17 -11.80 -24.02
N ILE A 32 -26.85 -11.23 -25.20
CA ILE A 32 -25.61 -10.48 -25.42
C ILE A 32 -25.58 -9.24 -24.53
N ASN A 33 -26.66 -8.45 -24.47
CA ASN A 33 -26.76 -7.28 -23.59
C ASN A 33 -26.51 -7.65 -22.13
N THR A 34 -27.15 -8.72 -21.65
CA THR A 34 -26.95 -9.21 -20.27
C THR A 34 -25.48 -9.58 -20.00
N ARG A 35 -24.80 -10.18 -20.98
CA ARG A 35 -23.37 -10.52 -20.87
C ARG A 35 -22.49 -9.28 -20.89
N MET A 36 -22.85 -8.25 -21.68
CA MET A 36 -22.14 -6.98 -21.72
C MET A 36 -22.26 -6.26 -20.37
N ASP A 37 -23.45 -6.18 -19.78
CA ASP A 37 -23.67 -5.57 -18.47
C ASP A 37 -22.83 -6.27 -17.37
N GLN A 38 -22.74 -7.60 -17.44
CA GLN A 38 -21.88 -8.38 -16.54
C GLN A 38 -20.39 -8.12 -16.76
N MET A 39 -19.96 -7.91 -18.01
CA MET A 39 -18.58 -7.57 -18.34
C MET A 39 -18.22 -6.17 -17.82
N GLU A 40 -19.10 -5.19 -17.99
CA GLU A 40 -18.95 -3.83 -17.46
C GLU A 40 -18.79 -3.86 -15.94
N THR A 41 -19.69 -4.54 -15.23
CA THR A 41 -19.59 -4.71 -13.77
C THR A 41 -18.27 -5.36 -13.33
N ARG A 42 -17.74 -6.32 -14.12
CA ARG A 42 -16.45 -6.96 -13.83
C ARG A 42 -15.29 -6.00 -14.08
N MET A 43 -15.39 -5.14 -15.08
CA MET A 43 -14.38 -4.13 -15.42
C MET A 43 -14.28 -3.08 -14.31
N ASP A 44 -15.41 -2.57 -13.82
CA ASP A 44 -15.45 -1.61 -12.70
C ASP A 44 -14.77 -2.17 -11.44
N ARG A 45 -15.05 -3.45 -11.13
CA ARG A 45 -14.41 -4.15 -10.01
C ARG A 45 -12.91 -4.32 -10.21
N MET A 46 -12.47 -4.50 -11.44
CA MET A 46 -11.05 -4.64 -11.77
C MET A 46 -10.34 -3.29 -11.61
N GLU A 47 -10.94 -2.19 -12.11
CA GLU A 47 -10.44 -0.83 -11.94
C GLU A 47 -10.28 -0.48 -10.45
N THR A 48 -11.35 -0.71 -9.66
CA THR A 48 -11.28 -0.49 -8.20
C THR A 48 -10.19 -1.33 -7.52
N ARG A 49 -9.90 -2.54 -8.03
CA ARG A 49 -8.80 -3.37 -7.50
C ARG A 49 -7.43 -2.84 -7.91
N MET A 50 -7.30 -2.29 -9.12
CA MET A 50 -6.08 -1.66 -9.61
C MET A 50 -5.76 -0.41 -8.77
N ASP A 51 -6.74 0.46 -8.50
CA ASP A 51 -6.53 1.66 -7.66
C ASP A 51 -6.03 1.31 -6.26
N ARG A 52 -6.62 0.27 -5.64
CA ARG A 52 -6.17 -0.22 -4.33
C ARG A 52 -4.76 -0.80 -4.38
N MET A 53 -4.38 -1.42 -5.51
CA MET A 53 -3.03 -1.97 -5.69
C MET A 53 -2.02 -0.84 -5.83
N GLU A 54 -2.32 0.19 -6.62
CA GLU A 54 -1.48 1.37 -6.79
C GLU A 54 -1.27 2.10 -5.46
N ALA A 55 -2.33 2.32 -4.68
CA ALA A 55 -2.22 2.91 -3.34
C ALA A 55 -1.29 2.12 -2.41
N LYS A 56 -1.36 0.78 -2.45
CA LYS A 56 -0.46 -0.09 -1.67
C LYS A 56 0.98 -0.02 -2.15
N LEU A 57 1.21 0.02 -3.47
CA LEU A 57 2.55 0.16 -4.05
C LEU A 57 3.18 1.50 -3.67
N ASN A 58 2.42 2.60 -3.71
CA ASN A 58 2.89 3.92 -3.28
C ASN A 58 3.25 3.94 -1.78
N ALA A 59 2.44 3.30 -0.94
CA ALA A 59 2.73 3.16 0.49
C ALA A 59 4.02 2.36 0.75
N LEU A 60 4.21 1.24 0.04
CA LEU A 60 5.42 0.42 0.12
C LEU A 60 6.67 1.16 -0.37
N SER A 61 6.58 1.86 -1.50
CA SER A 61 7.68 2.67 -2.04
C SER A 61 8.16 3.72 -1.03
N THR A 62 7.21 4.42 -0.38
CA THR A 62 7.53 5.40 0.66
C THR A 62 8.19 4.74 1.89
N GLN A 63 7.72 3.55 2.29
CA GLN A 63 8.30 2.80 3.40
C GLN A 63 9.74 2.34 3.09
N ILE A 64 10.00 1.89 1.87
CA ILE A 64 11.35 1.52 1.42
C ILE A 64 12.28 2.74 1.48
N SER A 65 11.87 3.89 0.93
CA SER A 65 12.66 5.12 0.96
C SER A 65 13.00 5.57 2.39
N THR A 66 12.03 5.49 3.32
CA THR A 66 12.25 5.80 4.73
C THR A 66 13.22 4.82 5.39
N SER A 67 13.11 3.53 5.07
CA SER A 67 14.01 2.49 5.56
C SER A 67 15.43 2.68 5.04
N GLU A 68 15.60 3.03 3.76
CA GLU A 68 16.90 3.32 3.15
C GLU A 68 17.55 4.54 3.79
N HIS A 69 16.80 5.63 3.97
CA HIS A 69 17.28 6.81 4.69
C HIS A 69 17.77 6.46 6.10
N ASN A 70 16.95 5.74 6.87
CA ASN A 70 17.32 5.31 8.23
C ASN A 70 18.52 4.38 8.24
N HIS A 71 18.64 3.50 7.25
CA HIS A 71 19.78 2.60 7.11
C HIS A 71 21.06 3.40 6.84
N MET A 72 21.02 4.36 5.92
CA MET A 72 22.15 5.26 5.65
C MET A 72 22.54 6.09 6.86
N ALA A 73 21.56 6.66 7.58
CA ALA A 73 21.82 7.40 8.82
C ALA A 73 22.50 6.52 9.88
N ARG A 74 22.07 5.27 10.05
CA ARG A 74 22.73 4.30 10.97
C ARG A 74 24.16 3.99 10.54
N VAL A 75 24.41 3.82 9.25
CA VAL A 75 25.76 3.60 8.73
C VAL A 75 26.65 4.80 9.04
N GLN A 76 26.19 6.02 8.75
CA GLN A 76 26.93 7.25 9.06
C GLN A 76 27.19 7.39 10.57
N ASN A 77 26.16 7.15 11.39
CA ASN A 77 26.27 7.21 12.85
C ASN A 77 27.26 6.19 13.41
N SER A 78 27.44 5.03 12.76
CA SER A 78 28.42 4.03 13.18
C SER A 78 29.87 4.45 12.98
N LEU A 79 30.11 5.42 12.09
CA LEU A 79 31.42 5.98 11.80
C LEU A 79 31.79 7.14 12.74
N LEU A 80 30.89 7.57 13.62
CA LEU A 80 31.16 8.64 14.58
C LEU A 80 32.14 8.17 15.65
N ALA A 81 33.23 8.92 15.82
CA ALA A 81 34.30 8.57 16.75
C ALA A 81 34.15 9.27 18.10
N ARG A 82 33.61 10.49 18.12
CA ARG A 82 33.51 11.34 19.32
C ARG A 82 32.07 11.45 19.79
N THR A 83 31.91 11.63 21.10
CA THR A 83 30.58 11.81 21.71
C THR A 83 29.94 13.17 21.42
N THR A 84 30.70 14.10 20.85
CA THR A 84 30.24 15.43 20.42
C THR A 84 29.97 15.51 18.92
N ASP A 85 30.31 14.47 18.15
CA ASP A 85 30.06 14.48 16.71
C ASP A 85 28.55 14.51 16.44
N ARG A 86 28.15 15.18 15.36
CA ARG A 86 26.75 15.35 15.01
C ARG A 86 26.16 14.01 14.56
N LEU A 87 25.06 13.62 15.17
CA LEU A 87 24.25 12.48 14.75
C LEU A 87 23.44 12.85 13.51
N GLU A 88 23.41 11.93 12.55
CA GLU A 88 22.43 11.97 11.47
C GLU A 88 21.08 11.48 12.03
N PRO A 89 20.01 12.29 11.93
CA PRO A 89 18.71 11.93 12.45
C PRO A 89 18.07 10.80 11.64
N LEU A 90 17.32 9.95 12.35
CA LEU A 90 16.44 8.98 11.70
C LEU A 90 15.04 9.61 11.52
N LEU A 91 14.32 9.09 10.53
CA LEU A 91 12.88 9.29 10.38
C LEU A 91 12.11 8.25 11.18
N ASN A 92 10.95 8.65 11.68
CA ASN A 92 10.00 7.76 12.32
C ASN A 92 9.51 6.71 11.29
N PRO A 93 9.65 5.40 11.54
CA PRO A 93 9.31 4.36 10.58
C PRO A 93 7.80 4.26 10.28
N SER A 94 6.94 4.76 11.18
CA SER A 94 5.48 4.74 11.01
C SER A 94 4.96 5.99 10.33
N THR A 95 5.40 7.18 10.77
CA THR A 95 4.90 8.46 10.24
C THR A 95 5.71 8.98 9.06
N LYS A 96 6.94 8.47 8.86
CA LYS A 96 7.89 8.89 7.81
C LYS A 96 8.36 10.35 7.96
N THR A 97 8.24 10.90 9.16
CA THR A 97 8.64 12.28 9.50
C THR A 97 9.85 12.30 10.42
N ALA A 98 10.45 13.48 10.62
CA ALA A 98 11.50 13.66 11.61
C ALA A 98 11.05 13.23 13.01
N ILE A 99 11.97 12.65 13.77
CA ILE A 99 11.74 12.27 15.17
C ILE A 99 11.87 13.51 16.05
N GLU A 100 10.81 13.84 16.78
CA GLU A 100 10.82 14.95 17.71
C GLU A 100 11.76 14.67 18.88
N GLY A 101 12.58 15.66 19.25
CA GLY A 101 13.54 15.51 20.35
C GLY A 101 14.69 14.55 20.04
N TYR A 102 14.95 14.21 18.77
CA TYR A 102 16.09 13.38 18.41
C TYR A 102 17.42 13.97 18.95
N PRO A 103 18.33 13.17 19.52
CA PRO A 103 19.60 13.66 20.05
C PRO A 103 20.50 14.19 18.93
N THR A 104 21.15 15.34 19.16
CA THR A 104 22.07 15.99 18.22
C THR A 104 23.44 15.32 18.19
N ASN A 105 23.84 14.65 19.27
CA ASN A 105 25.13 13.97 19.39
C ASN A 105 25.07 12.81 20.41
N PRO A 106 26.04 11.88 20.43
CA PRO A 106 26.01 10.73 21.34
C PRO A 106 26.05 11.08 22.83
N ARG A 107 26.63 12.22 23.23
CA ARG A 107 26.68 12.70 24.62
C ARG A 107 25.30 13.16 25.10
N GLU A 108 24.48 13.70 24.22
CA GLU A 108 23.12 14.11 24.56
C GLU A 108 22.26 12.91 24.99
N ILE A 109 22.56 11.71 24.49
CA ILE A 109 21.86 10.47 24.87
C ILE A 109 21.99 10.18 26.37
N THR A 110 23.15 10.44 26.96
CA THR A 110 23.38 10.16 28.38
C THR A 110 22.91 11.29 29.28
N THR A 111 22.73 12.50 28.74
CA THR A 111 22.43 13.71 29.52
C THR A 111 20.99 14.20 29.39
N MET A 112 20.26 13.81 28.35
CA MET A 112 18.87 14.20 28.15
C MET A 112 17.93 13.69 29.25
N GLU A 113 16.75 14.29 29.33
CA GLU A 113 15.68 13.86 30.23
C GLU A 113 15.15 12.47 29.84
N ASP A 114 14.82 11.66 30.85
CA ASP A 114 14.34 10.29 30.61
C ASP A 114 13.00 10.25 29.86
N ALA A 115 12.13 11.25 30.07
CA ALA A 115 10.88 11.40 29.31
C ALA A 115 11.14 11.61 27.81
N ARG A 116 12.15 12.42 27.46
CA ARG A 116 12.57 12.64 26.08
C ARG A 116 13.17 11.38 25.47
N LEU A 117 14.00 10.65 26.22
CA LEU A 117 14.55 9.36 25.78
C LEU A 117 13.44 8.33 25.49
N ILE A 118 12.43 8.24 26.36
CA ILE A 118 11.25 7.39 26.16
C ILE A 118 10.51 7.78 24.88
N SER A 119 10.23 9.08 24.68
CA SER A 119 9.56 9.58 23.49
C SER A 119 10.31 9.23 22.19
N VAL A 120 11.63 9.40 22.16
CA VAL A 120 12.44 9.04 20.99
C VAL A 120 12.39 7.53 20.70
N LEU A 121 12.42 6.69 21.75
CA LEU A 121 12.28 5.24 21.59
C LEU A 121 10.90 4.85 21.05
N GLU A 122 9.82 5.44 21.54
CA GLU A 122 8.45 5.21 21.06
C GLU A 122 8.30 5.60 19.60
N GLN A 123 8.82 6.77 19.22
CA GLN A 123 8.80 7.24 17.83
C GLN A 123 9.64 6.35 16.90
N LEU A 124 10.68 5.66 17.42
CA LEU A 124 11.43 4.64 16.67
C LEU A 124 10.74 3.27 16.65
N GLY A 125 9.59 3.11 17.32
CA GLY A 125 8.90 1.84 17.46
C GLY A 125 9.63 0.85 18.38
N LEU A 126 10.43 1.35 19.33
CA LEU A 126 11.26 0.54 20.22
C LEU A 126 10.61 0.41 21.61
N PRO A 127 10.82 -0.71 22.31
CA PRO A 127 10.38 -0.86 23.69
C PRO A 127 11.00 0.18 24.63
N THR A 128 10.21 0.71 25.57
CA THR A 128 10.63 1.69 26.59
C THR A 128 10.87 1.06 27.96
N ASN A 129 10.72 -0.25 28.06
CA ASN A 129 10.91 -1.03 29.28
C ASN A 129 12.37 -1.05 29.77
N GLY A 130 12.52 -1.27 31.09
CA GLY A 130 13.80 -1.32 31.80
C GLY A 130 14.15 -0.01 32.52
N GLY A 131 15.35 0.05 33.10
CA GLY A 131 15.91 1.29 33.65
C GLY A 131 16.49 2.18 32.56
N ARG A 132 16.86 3.42 32.93
CA ARG A 132 17.42 4.43 32.01
C ARG A 132 18.62 3.92 31.20
N LEU A 133 19.58 3.25 31.85
CA LEU A 133 20.76 2.68 31.17
C LEU A 133 20.39 1.67 30.07
N ALA A 134 19.34 0.87 30.28
CA ALA A 134 18.88 -0.09 29.28
C ALA A 134 18.24 0.61 28.07
N ARG A 135 17.48 1.68 28.30
CA ARG A 135 16.91 2.54 27.26
C ARG A 135 18.01 3.26 26.47
N GLU A 136 19.01 3.82 27.15
CA GLU A 136 20.15 4.48 26.50
C GLU A 136 20.92 3.50 25.61
N LYS A 137 21.25 2.32 26.13
CA LYS A 137 21.91 1.26 25.35
C LYS A 137 21.09 0.89 24.12
N ARG A 138 19.77 0.73 24.28
CA ARG A 138 18.84 0.41 23.18
C ARG A 138 18.82 1.51 22.12
N LEU A 139 18.72 2.77 22.52
CA LEU A 139 18.75 3.90 21.59
C LEU A 139 20.07 3.95 20.83
N ARG A 140 21.20 3.82 21.53
CA ARG A 140 22.53 3.82 20.89
C ARG A 140 22.66 2.71 19.84
N GLN A 141 22.25 1.49 20.18
CA GLN A 141 22.28 0.36 19.27
C GLN A 141 21.35 0.56 18.07
N SER A 142 20.15 1.09 18.28
CA SER A 142 19.18 1.27 17.21
C SER A 142 19.57 2.39 16.25
N ILE A 143 20.23 3.45 16.69
CA ILE A 143 20.68 4.53 15.80
C ILE A 143 22.06 4.26 15.17
N GLY A 144 22.66 3.09 15.43
CA GLY A 144 23.90 2.65 14.81
C GLY A 144 25.18 3.11 15.50
N LEU A 145 25.13 3.63 16.73
CA LEU A 145 26.33 4.11 17.42
C LEU A 145 27.27 2.97 17.84
N PRO A 146 28.61 3.21 17.84
CA PRO A 146 29.56 2.23 18.32
C PRO A 146 29.36 1.94 19.83
N PRO A 147 29.79 0.74 20.28
CA PRO A 147 29.84 0.42 21.70
C PRO A 147 30.65 1.48 22.45
N ILE A 148 30.20 1.85 23.65
CA ILE A 148 31.00 2.70 24.53
C ILE A 148 32.18 1.84 24.96
N ALA A 149 33.38 2.15 24.50
CA ALA A 149 34.60 1.56 25.06
C ALA A 149 34.65 1.97 26.54
N GLY A 150 34.70 0.96 27.42
CA GLY A 150 34.85 1.16 28.87
C GLY A 150 36.23 1.65 29.24
#